data_AF-A0A8T9G4M1-F1
#
_entry.id   AF-A0A8T9G4M1-F1
#
_cell.length_a   1.000
_cell.length_b   1.000
_cell.length_c   1.000
_cell.angle_alpha   90.00
_cell.angle_beta   90.00
_cell.angle_gamma   90.00
#
_symmetry.space_group_name_H-M   'P 1'
#
loop_
_entity.id
_entity.type
_entity.pdbx_description
1 polymer ?
#
loop_
_entity_poly.entity_id
_entity_poly.type
_entity_poly.pdbx_seq_one_letter_code
_entity_poly.pdbx_strand_id
1 'polypeptide(L)'
;MRITPSSLPISLILFVAIIPILIVYFLEISFAAFLLIIVGPALLVNAGMVGIGAEALFGRVSRWWLLVPLVFYGCYGAVAVHDRITLSSLTAAYDAENARITIPFDPAVHSLAVDDHSGEWLTQNTDLPVAYAANPNFPEGYLSYRVADKAVCDRVRSVRALRAAAINSLGFHNEGVTTAQRFETRFCQLSMPERPTLSLARVSLATENTRVGWLPVRRSTTTVTMPDGKQFHLLGGDAFPLRWLPIPMFGCGVISTRADGKCSASFLRERYWPIVSGEMEYNRDKVVLARALGLNLVTAEDRKGGDPTLVVEKIASVEQAAVKQELAALDILAANPAEKIKGFEIDDIIHRPDALASRAEVIMAALERSATISDRDSAAENGAIFARLLASLPRDHFNEFGPRILALYHHADDKHWLWSVAALLGRLGDLGPDALPYLRRAQALALSPDSAVIEGLCRIGPPARAVAEPMLVDFWSKVRDGRERDLPAAIYVAMRRIGGSDRLLVEGGLSQLSLLQSKWPGISPRSPSRVCNIPAERRARDEEKSGGKRLSNLY
;
A
#
# COMPACT_ATOMS: atom_id res chain seq x y z
N MET A 1 -51.05 43.20 37.44
CA MET A 1 -49.73 42.69 37.01
C MET A 1 -48.66 43.65 37.50
N ARG A 2 -47.94 43.31 38.57
CA ARG A 2 -46.78 44.12 38.99
C ARG A 2 -45.65 43.79 38.02
N ILE A 3 -45.30 44.74 37.16
CA ILE A 3 -44.08 44.69 36.35
C ILE A 3 -42.94 44.80 37.35
N THR A 4 -42.38 43.67 37.77
CA THR A 4 -41.11 43.67 38.50
C THR A 4 -40.04 44.28 37.60
N PRO A 5 -39.07 45.03 38.18
CA PRO A 5 -37.98 45.60 37.41
C PRO A 5 -37.33 44.50 36.58
N SER A 6 -37.08 44.82 35.30
CA SER A 6 -36.57 43.92 34.27
C SER A 6 -35.23 43.30 34.67
N SER A 7 -35.30 42.20 35.41
CA SER A 7 -34.14 41.37 35.70
C SER A 7 -33.61 40.81 34.39
N LEU A 8 -32.30 40.94 34.20
CA LEU A 8 -31.60 40.27 33.11
C LEU A 8 -31.59 38.76 33.37
N PRO A 9 -31.76 37.91 32.33
CA PRO A 9 -31.66 36.47 32.47
C PRO A 9 -30.29 36.05 33.00
N ILE A 10 -30.26 35.14 33.98
CA ILE A 10 -29.01 34.61 34.54
C ILE A 10 -28.26 33.81 33.47
N SER A 11 -29.01 33.13 32.60
CA SER A 11 -28.48 32.40 31.44
C SER A 11 -27.62 33.24 30.48
N LEU A 12 -27.66 34.58 30.57
CA LEU A 12 -26.73 35.44 29.82
C LEU A 12 -25.26 35.19 30.16
N ILE A 13 -24.96 34.67 31.37
CA ILE A 13 -23.61 34.30 31.79
C ILE A 13 -22.98 33.26 30.85
N LEU A 14 -23.78 32.36 30.26
CA LEU A 14 -23.28 31.35 29.33
C LEU A 14 -22.71 31.97 28.04
N PHE A 15 -23.24 33.10 27.60
CA PHE A 15 -22.68 33.83 26.45
C PHE A 15 -21.40 34.57 26.82
N VAL A 16 -21.33 35.13 28.04
CA VAL A 16 -20.10 35.76 28.56
C VAL A 16 -18.97 34.74 28.68
N ALA A 17 -19.29 33.49 29.04
CA ALA A 17 -18.32 32.39 29.12
C ALA A 17 -17.70 32.02 27.76
N ILE A 18 -18.23 32.50 26.63
CA ILE A 18 -17.61 32.31 25.31
C ILE A 18 -16.36 33.19 25.14
N ILE A 19 -16.31 34.37 25.80
CA ILE A 19 -15.18 35.31 25.71
C ILE A 19 -13.85 34.66 26.07
N PRO A 20 -13.68 34.00 27.24
CA PRO A 20 -12.41 33.35 27.57
C PRO A 20 -12.05 32.23 26.59
N ILE A 21 -13.03 31.52 26.02
CA ILE A 21 -12.77 30.49 24.99
C ILE A 21 -12.20 31.15 23.72
N LEU A 22 -12.76 32.29 23.30
CA LEU A 22 -12.24 33.06 22.17
C LEU A 22 -10.84 33.64 22.46
N ILE A 23 -10.57 34.08 23.68
CA ILE A 23 -9.24 34.56 24.08
C ILE A 23 -8.21 33.43 24.02
N VAL A 24 -8.52 32.26 24.59
CA VAL A 24 -7.65 31.07 24.52
C VAL A 24 -7.37 30.69 23.07
N TYR A 25 -8.37 30.82 22.19
CA TYR A 25 -8.21 30.59 20.76
C TYR A 25 -7.20 31.54 20.11
N PHE A 26 -7.29 32.84 20.40
CA PHE A 26 -6.35 33.83 19.88
C PHE A 26 -4.90 33.62 20.36
N LEU A 27 -4.70 32.89 21.46
CA LEU A 27 -3.38 32.63 22.03
C LEU A 27 -2.73 31.33 21.51
N GLU A 28 -3.36 30.61 20.56
CA GLU A 28 -2.84 29.39 19.92
C GLU A 28 -2.41 28.27 20.90
N ILE A 29 -3.03 28.20 22.08
CA ILE A 29 -2.61 27.29 23.16
C ILE A 29 -3.18 25.87 22.93
N SER A 30 -2.38 24.98 22.32
CA SER A 30 -2.53 23.50 22.32
C SER A 30 -3.71 22.88 21.54
N PHE A 31 -3.56 21.60 21.16
CA PHE A 31 -4.58 20.79 20.47
C PHE A 31 -5.86 20.57 21.31
N ALA A 32 -5.75 20.54 22.65
CA ALA A 32 -6.91 20.40 23.53
C ALA A 32 -7.86 21.61 23.44
N ALA A 33 -7.34 22.80 23.15
CA ALA A 33 -8.16 23.97 22.88
C ALA A 33 -9.03 23.77 21.62
N PHE A 34 -8.53 23.05 20.60
CA PHE A 34 -9.26 22.85 19.34
C PHE A 34 -10.63 22.19 19.51
N LEU A 35 -10.74 21.17 20.37
CA LEU A 35 -12.03 20.53 20.69
C LEU A 35 -12.96 21.46 21.47
N LEU A 36 -12.41 22.20 22.44
CA LEU A 36 -13.16 23.20 23.21
C LEU A 36 -13.69 24.32 22.29
N ILE A 37 -12.99 24.65 21.21
CA ILE A 37 -13.36 25.71 20.26
C ILE A 37 -14.53 25.30 19.36
N ILE A 38 -14.60 24.04 18.93
CA ILE A 38 -15.72 23.57 18.09
C ILE A 38 -16.95 23.30 18.95
N VAL A 39 -16.76 22.64 20.09
CA VAL A 39 -17.88 22.14 20.91
C VAL A 39 -18.36 23.21 21.90
N GLY A 40 -17.46 24.01 22.47
CA GLY A 40 -17.75 24.98 23.53
C GLY A 40 -18.75 26.06 23.13
N PRO A 41 -18.50 26.87 22.08
CA PRO A 41 -19.44 27.88 21.63
C PRO A 41 -20.79 27.30 21.22
N ALA A 42 -20.79 26.13 20.57
CA ALA A 42 -22.02 25.45 20.19
C ALA A 42 -22.86 25.07 21.42
N LEU A 43 -22.25 24.47 22.45
CA LEU A 43 -22.95 24.14 23.69
C LEU A 43 -23.41 25.38 24.45
N LEU A 44 -22.53 26.37 24.63
CA LEU A 44 -22.81 27.56 25.43
C LEU A 44 -23.92 28.43 24.82
N VAL A 45 -23.89 28.65 23.50
CA VAL A 45 -24.95 29.43 22.82
C VAL A 45 -26.29 28.72 22.91
N ASN A 46 -26.35 27.43 22.59
CA ASN A 46 -27.61 26.69 22.64
C ASN A 46 -28.14 26.57 24.08
N ALA A 47 -27.28 26.28 25.05
CA ALA A 47 -27.64 26.22 26.47
C ALA A 47 -28.11 27.58 26.99
N GLY A 48 -27.43 28.67 26.60
CA GLY A 48 -27.83 30.03 26.92
C GLY A 48 -29.21 30.39 26.36
N MET A 49 -29.48 30.05 25.10
CA MET A 49 -30.79 30.29 24.47
C MET A 49 -31.91 29.50 25.14
N VAL A 50 -31.67 28.20 25.44
CA VAL A 50 -32.63 27.34 26.15
C VAL A 50 -32.87 27.87 27.57
N GLY A 51 -31.81 28.29 28.27
CA GLY A 51 -31.89 28.85 29.60
C GLY A 51 -32.71 30.15 29.67
N ILE A 52 -32.49 31.09 28.73
CA ILE A 52 -33.30 32.31 28.60
C ILE A 52 -34.78 31.95 28.39
N GLY A 53 -35.06 30.98 27.51
CA GLY A 53 -36.41 30.50 27.26
C GLY A 53 -37.07 29.95 28.53
N ALA A 54 -36.37 29.09 29.27
CA ALA A 54 -36.86 28.51 30.51
C ALA A 54 -37.13 29.57 31.58
N GLU A 55 -36.20 30.51 31.81
CA GLU A 55 -36.37 31.59 32.79
C GLU A 55 -37.58 32.48 32.47
N ALA A 56 -37.80 32.79 31.19
CA ALA A 56 -38.95 33.59 30.75
C ALA A 56 -40.28 32.83 30.88
N LEU A 57 -40.31 31.52 30.60
CA LEU A 57 -41.49 30.67 30.78
C LEU A 57 -41.88 30.52 32.26
N PHE A 58 -40.89 30.38 33.15
CA PHE A 58 -41.11 30.30 34.60
C PHE A 58 -41.38 31.66 35.26
N GLY A 59 -41.43 32.75 34.49
CA GLY A 59 -41.73 34.10 34.99
C GLY A 59 -40.61 34.71 35.85
N ARG A 60 -39.38 34.18 35.77
CA ARG A 60 -38.21 34.74 36.46
C ARG A 60 -37.72 36.04 35.81
N VAL A 61 -38.02 36.20 34.52
CA VAL A 61 -37.75 37.39 33.72
C VAL A 61 -38.97 37.77 32.87
N SER A 62 -38.93 38.93 32.21
CA SER A 62 -39.97 39.37 31.28
C SER A 62 -40.18 38.37 30.14
N ARG A 63 -41.45 38.07 29.80
CA ARG A 63 -41.81 37.18 28.68
C ARG A 63 -41.30 37.66 27.32
N TRP A 64 -40.98 38.95 27.18
CA TRP A 64 -40.35 39.49 25.98
C TRP A 64 -38.99 38.84 25.67
N TRP A 65 -38.30 38.28 26.67
CA TRP A 65 -37.07 37.52 26.45
C TRP A 65 -37.26 36.24 25.64
N LEU A 66 -38.50 35.73 25.50
CA LEU A 66 -38.80 34.61 24.59
C LEU A 66 -38.56 34.96 23.12
N LEU A 67 -38.60 36.24 22.76
CA LEU A 67 -38.30 36.68 21.40
C LEU A 67 -36.86 36.33 20.99
N VAL A 68 -35.91 36.36 21.92
CA VAL A 68 -34.49 36.11 21.60
C VAL A 68 -34.26 34.68 21.07
N PRO A 69 -34.60 33.61 21.80
CA PRO A 69 -34.47 32.25 21.26
C PRO A 69 -35.40 32.01 20.07
N LEU A 70 -36.61 32.59 20.06
CA LEU A 70 -37.55 32.42 18.96
C LEU A 70 -37.01 33.00 17.65
N VAL A 71 -36.43 34.21 17.67
CA VAL A 71 -35.79 34.82 16.51
C VAL A 71 -34.54 34.04 16.12
N PHE A 72 -33.70 33.63 17.08
CA PHE A 72 -32.48 32.86 16.81
C PHE A 72 -32.77 31.53 16.09
N TYR A 73 -33.59 30.66 16.69
CA TYR A 73 -33.93 29.36 16.11
C TYR A 73 -34.87 29.51 14.90
N GLY A 74 -35.77 30.49 14.90
CA GLY A 74 -36.70 30.73 13.80
C GLY A 74 -35.99 31.21 12.53
N CYS A 75 -35.11 32.21 12.63
CA CYS A 75 -34.32 32.67 11.49
C CYS A 75 -33.35 31.59 11.01
N TYR A 76 -32.67 30.89 11.93
CA TYR A 76 -31.78 29.79 11.55
C TYR A 76 -32.54 28.67 10.83
N GLY A 77 -33.66 28.22 11.40
CA GLY A 77 -34.51 27.17 10.84
C GLY A 77 -35.05 27.55 9.46
N ALA A 78 -35.46 28.80 9.26
CA ALA A 78 -35.90 29.29 7.96
C ALA A 78 -34.81 29.19 6.88
N VAL A 79 -33.55 29.55 7.21
CA VAL A 79 -32.42 29.41 6.28
C VAL A 79 -32.07 27.94 6.05
N ALA A 80 -32.09 27.10 7.09
CA ALA A 80 -31.83 25.67 6.94
C ALA A 80 -32.88 24.96 6.06
N VAL A 81 -34.17 25.30 6.22
CA VAL A 81 -35.25 24.81 5.35
C VAL A 81 -35.06 25.30 3.91
N HIS A 82 -34.74 26.59 3.73
CA HIS A 82 -34.46 27.15 2.41
C HIS A 82 -33.29 26.44 1.72
N ASP A 83 -32.19 26.18 2.43
CA ASP A 83 -31.03 25.44 1.91
C ASP A 83 -31.43 24.04 1.42
N ARG A 84 -32.29 23.32 2.16
CA ARG A 84 -32.77 21.98 1.76
C ARG A 84 -33.71 22.00 0.55
N ILE A 85 -34.62 22.97 0.49
CA ILE A 85 -35.49 23.14 -0.69
C ILE A 85 -34.64 23.47 -1.91
N THR A 86 -33.68 24.39 -1.77
CA THR A 86 -32.75 24.78 -2.83
C THR A 86 -31.93 23.59 -3.31
N LEU A 87 -31.37 22.80 -2.38
CA LEU A 87 -30.63 21.59 -2.70
C LEU A 87 -31.49 20.59 -3.47
N SER A 88 -32.71 20.28 -2.98
CA SER A 88 -33.64 19.38 -3.68
C SER A 88 -33.95 19.85 -5.10
N SER A 89 -34.16 21.16 -5.29
CA SER A 89 -34.41 21.73 -6.61
C SER A 89 -33.19 21.64 -7.54
N LEU A 90 -31.99 21.84 -7.00
CA LEU A 90 -30.73 21.71 -7.74
C LEU A 90 -30.47 20.25 -8.12
N THR A 91 -30.71 19.31 -7.20
CA THR A 91 -30.64 17.86 -7.46
C THR A 91 -31.56 17.49 -8.61
N ALA A 92 -32.85 17.85 -8.53
CA ALA A 92 -33.81 17.54 -9.58
C ALA A 92 -33.43 18.16 -10.93
N ALA A 93 -32.90 19.39 -10.93
CA ALA A 93 -32.45 20.05 -12.15
C ALA A 93 -31.22 19.38 -12.76
N TYR A 94 -30.22 19.01 -11.95
CA TYR A 94 -29.00 18.36 -12.44
C TYR A 94 -29.29 16.94 -12.94
N ASP A 95 -30.11 16.19 -12.21
CA ASP A 95 -30.53 14.85 -12.62
C ASP A 95 -31.30 14.90 -13.95
N ALA A 96 -32.23 15.86 -14.11
CA ALA A 96 -33.00 16.02 -15.33
C ALA A 96 -32.14 16.43 -16.54
N GLU A 97 -31.10 17.24 -16.33
CA GLU A 97 -30.16 17.64 -17.38
C GLU A 97 -29.24 16.47 -17.76
N ASN A 98 -28.62 15.83 -16.76
CA ASN A 98 -27.72 14.70 -16.96
C ASN A 98 -28.44 13.51 -17.60
N ALA A 99 -29.72 13.27 -17.28
CA ALA A 99 -30.50 12.16 -17.86
C ALA A 99 -30.73 12.30 -19.37
N ARG A 100 -30.58 13.50 -19.93
CA ARG A 100 -30.72 13.74 -21.38
C ARG A 100 -29.42 13.54 -22.15
N ILE A 101 -28.30 13.41 -21.45
CA ILE A 101 -26.98 13.32 -22.05
C ILE A 101 -26.63 11.86 -22.25
N THR A 102 -26.50 11.46 -23.51
CA THR A 102 -25.94 10.18 -23.90
C THR A 102 -24.74 10.45 -24.79
N ILE A 103 -23.59 9.98 -24.35
CA ILE A 103 -22.31 10.17 -25.04
C ILE A 103 -22.10 8.92 -25.90
N PRO A 104 -21.83 9.04 -27.20
CA PRO A 104 -21.60 7.90 -28.09
C PRO A 104 -20.19 7.30 -27.88
N PHE A 105 -19.88 6.95 -26.63
CA PHE A 105 -18.65 6.28 -26.24
C PHE A 105 -18.81 4.77 -26.41
N ASP A 106 -17.75 4.12 -26.88
CA ASP A 106 -17.70 2.67 -27.05
C ASP A 106 -16.26 2.24 -26.77
N PRO A 107 -16.00 1.45 -25.70
CA PRO A 107 -14.66 1.06 -25.29
C PRO A 107 -13.94 0.17 -26.33
N ALA A 108 -14.66 -0.39 -27.31
CA ALA A 108 -14.07 -1.18 -28.39
C ALA A 108 -13.42 -0.32 -29.49
N VAL A 109 -13.88 0.93 -29.67
CA VAL A 109 -13.39 1.84 -30.73
C VAL A 109 -12.81 3.15 -30.18
N HIS A 110 -13.05 3.46 -28.91
CA HIS A 110 -12.59 4.66 -28.24
C HIS A 110 -11.76 4.34 -27.00
N SER A 111 -10.69 5.09 -26.77
CA SER A 111 -9.98 5.14 -25.49
C SER A 111 -10.48 6.32 -24.66
N LEU A 112 -10.59 6.14 -23.35
CA LEU A 112 -10.99 7.20 -22.42
C LEU A 112 -9.75 7.76 -21.71
N ALA A 113 -9.41 9.02 -21.95
CA ALA A 113 -8.44 9.76 -21.15
C ALA A 113 -9.17 10.66 -20.15
N VAL A 114 -8.70 10.66 -18.91
CA VAL A 114 -9.28 11.40 -17.80
C VAL A 114 -8.18 12.26 -17.17
N ASP A 115 -8.43 13.56 -17.05
CA ASP A 115 -7.43 14.51 -16.54
C ASP A 115 -7.30 14.48 -15.00
N ASP A 116 -8.22 13.81 -14.31
CA ASP A 116 -8.23 13.62 -12.85
C ASP A 116 -8.05 12.15 -12.44
N HIS A 117 -8.15 11.86 -11.15
CA HIS A 117 -8.06 10.50 -10.60
C HIS A 117 -9.35 9.65 -10.79
N SER A 118 -10.31 10.09 -11.61
CA SER A 118 -11.56 9.35 -11.83
C SER A 118 -11.37 8.11 -12.73
N GLY A 119 -10.32 8.07 -13.55
CA GLY A 119 -10.00 6.90 -14.39
C GLY A 119 -9.81 5.62 -13.58
N GLU A 120 -9.18 5.73 -12.41
CA GLU A 120 -8.98 4.62 -11.46
C GLU A 120 -10.34 4.04 -11.03
N TRP A 121 -11.22 4.92 -10.56
CA TRP A 121 -12.55 4.54 -10.10
C TRP A 121 -13.41 3.93 -11.20
N LEU A 122 -13.34 4.47 -12.42
CA LEU A 122 -14.09 3.93 -13.56
C LEU A 122 -13.66 2.50 -13.87
N THR A 123 -12.36 2.23 -13.95
CA THR A 123 -11.87 0.87 -14.23
C THR A 123 -12.18 -0.12 -13.10
N GLN A 124 -12.28 0.37 -11.85
CA GLN A 124 -12.59 -0.46 -10.69
C GLN A 124 -14.09 -0.76 -10.54
N ASN A 125 -14.97 0.15 -10.95
CA ASN A 125 -16.40 0.07 -10.63
C ASN A 125 -17.31 0.01 -11.86
N THR A 126 -16.73 -0.08 -13.06
CA THR A 126 -17.46 -0.24 -14.32
C THR A 126 -16.87 -1.35 -15.17
N ASP A 127 -17.52 -1.66 -16.28
CA ASP A 127 -17.02 -2.57 -17.33
C ASP A 127 -15.95 -1.94 -18.24
N LEU A 128 -15.46 -0.74 -17.93
CA LEU A 128 -14.36 -0.09 -18.64
C LEU A 128 -13.03 -0.84 -18.42
N PRO A 129 -12.44 -1.46 -19.47
CA PRO A 129 -11.24 -2.29 -19.30
C PRO A 129 -9.99 -1.47 -18.98
N VAL A 130 -9.89 -0.27 -19.54
CA VAL A 130 -8.74 0.62 -19.37
C VAL A 130 -9.17 2.08 -19.42
N ALA A 131 -8.58 2.89 -18.55
CA ALA A 131 -8.64 4.35 -18.60
C ALA A 131 -7.22 4.90 -18.70
N TYR A 132 -7.05 6.07 -19.30
CA TYR A 132 -5.76 6.73 -19.43
C TYR A 132 -5.75 8.06 -18.66
N ALA A 133 -4.60 8.51 -18.18
CA ALA A 133 -4.38 9.89 -17.77
C ALA A 133 -3.19 10.46 -18.53
N ALA A 134 -3.33 11.68 -19.02
CA ALA A 134 -2.24 12.38 -19.68
C ALA A 134 -1.08 12.57 -18.69
N ASN A 135 0.12 12.15 -19.07
CA ASN A 135 1.31 12.30 -18.25
C ASN A 135 2.53 12.58 -19.12
N PRO A 136 2.97 13.85 -19.20
CA PRO A 136 4.08 14.25 -20.07
C PRO A 136 5.45 13.73 -19.60
N ASN A 137 5.55 13.14 -18.40
CA ASN A 137 6.80 12.57 -17.89
C ASN A 137 7.19 11.26 -18.57
N PHE A 138 6.29 10.66 -19.36
CA PHE A 138 6.52 9.41 -20.07
C PHE A 138 6.52 9.63 -21.59
N PRO A 139 7.37 8.94 -22.36
CA PRO A 139 7.42 9.06 -23.81
C PRO A 139 6.11 8.58 -24.48
N GLU A 140 5.37 7.69 -23.83
CA GLU A 140 4.03 7.28 -24.24
C GLU A 140 3.01 8.43 -24.17
N GLY A 141 3.26 9.44 -23.32
CA GLY A 141 2.41 10.61 -23.07
C GLY A 141 1.22 10.34 -22.13
N TYR A 142 1.03 9.09 -21.72
CA TYR A 142 -0.10 8.64 -20.92
C TYR A 142 0.29 7.54 -19.93
N LEU A 143 -0.39 7.52 -18.79
CA LEU A 143 -0.49 6.37 -17.90
C LEU A 143 -1.82 5.66 -18.16
N SER A 144 -1.79 4.36 -18.34
CA SER A 144 -3.00 3.54 -18.31
C SER A 144 -3.32 3.09 -16.88
N TYR A 145 -4.59 2.86 -16.60
CA TYR A 145 -5.12 2.27 -15.38
C TYR A 145 -6.03 1.11 -15.76
N ARG A 146 -5.90 -0.01 -15.06
CA ARG A 146 -6.76 -1.19 -15.23
C ARG A 146 -6.83 -2.01 -13.97
N VAL A 147 -7.85 -2.85 -13.86
CA VAL A 147 -7.91 -3.89 -12.83
C VAL A 147 -7.11 -5.09 -13.31
N ALA A 148 -6.20 -5.60 -12.47
CA ALA A 148 -5.41 -6.80 -12.75
C ALA A 148 -5.58 -7.84 -11.63
N ASP A 149 -5.43 -9.12 -12.00
CA ASP A 149 -5.49 -10.22 -11.04
C ASP A 149 -4.34 -10.17 -10.04
N LYS A 150 -4.60 -10.66 -8.83
CA LYS A 150 -3.63 -10.74 -7.72
C LYS A 150 -2.26 -11.27 -8.16
N ALA A 151 -2.21 -12.30 -9.00
CA ALA A 151 -0.95 -12.88 -9.46
C ALA A 151 -0.08 -11.88 -10.25
N VAL A 152 -0.70 -11.08 -11.12
CA VAL A 152 0.00 -10.01 -11.87
C VAL A 152 0.44 -8.91 -10.91
N CYS A 153 -0.43 -8.52 -9.97
CA CYS A 153 -0.14 -7.51 -8.97
C CYS A 153 1.05 -7.89 -8.07
N ASP A 154 1.05 -9.12 -7.55
CA ASP A 154 2.11 -9.61 -6.68
C ASP A 154 3.44 -9.69 -7.44
N ARG A 155 3.42 -10.08 -8.73
CA ARG A 155 4.60 -10.02 -9.61
C ARG A 155 5.13 -8.59 -9.73
N VAL A 156 4.28 -7.62 -10.08
CA VAL A 156 4.67 -6.20 -10.22
C VAL A 156 5.25 -5.63 -8.92
N ARG A 157 4.72 -6.02 -7.75
CA ARG A 157 5.27 -5.59 -6.45
C ARG A 157 6.64 -6.19 -6.16
N SER A 158 6.83 -7.46 -6.55
CA SER A 158 8.05 -8.20 -6.25
C SER A 158 9.23 -7.82 -7.14
N VAL A 159 8.99 -7.39 -8.38
CA VAL A 159 10.04 -7.11 -9.36
C VAL A 159 10.36 -5.61 -9.39
N ARG A 160 11.60 -5.26 -9.08
CA ARG A 160 12.04 -3.85 -9.02
C ARG A 160 12.09 -3.19 -10.39
N ALA A 161 12.55 -3.89 -11.43
CA ALA A 161 12.60 -3.35 -12.79
C ALA A 161 11.22 -2.89 -13.30
N LEU A 162 10.15 -3.58 -12.92
CA LEU A 162 8.78 -3.17 -13.28
C LEU A 162 8.43 -1.82 -12.65
N ARG A 163 8.75 -1.60 -11.38
CA ARG A 163 8.56 -0.30 -10.71
C ARG A 163 9.43 0.80 -11.31
N ALA A 164 10.69 0.47 -11.66
CA ALA A 164 11.59 1.40 -12.35
C ALA A 164 11.07 1.81 -13.74
N ALA A 165 10.36 0.91 -14.42
CA ALA A 165 9.63 1.17 -15.67
C ALA A 165 8.25 1.82 -15.44
N ALA A 166 7.98 2.34 -14.24
CA ALA A 166 6.72 2.94 -13.82
C ALA A 166 5.47 2.03 -13.95
N ILE A 167 5.68 0.71 -13.95
CA ILE A 167 4.61 -0.28 -13.82
C ILE A 167 4.36 -0.45 -12.33
N ASN A 168 3.23 0.06 -11.85
CA ASN A 168 2.87 0.09 -10.44
C ASN A 168 1.57 -0.68 -10.19
N SER A 169 1.45 -1.24 -8.98
CA SER A 169 0.19 -1.84 -8.53
C SER A 169 -0.21 -1.30 -7.16
N LEU A 170 -1.46 -0.87 -7.06
CA LEU A 170 -2.06 -0.32 -5.85
C LEU A 170 -3.29 -1.14 -5.48
N GLY A 171 -3.44 -1.47 -4.21
CA GLY A 171 -4.70 -2.05 -3.73
C GLY A 171 -5.77 -0.97 -3.59
N PHE A 172 -7.03 -1.37 -3.62
CA PHE A 172 -8.16 -0.46 -3.48
C PHE A 172 -9.26 -1.10 -2.63
N HIS A 173 -10.20 -0.27 -2.16
CA HIS A 173 -11.33 -0.74 -1.36
C HIS A 173 -12.53 -1.02 -2.26
N ASN A 174 -13.31 -2.05 -1.90
CA ASN A 174 -14.61 -2.28 -2.50
C ASN A 174 -15.55 -1.17 -2.06
N GLU A 175 -15.82 -0.23 -2.96
CA GLU A 175 -16.86 0.76 -2.81
C GLU A 175 -18.21 0.12 -3.16
N GLY A 176 -18.84 -0.50 -2.16
CA GLY A 176 -20.21 -1.00 -2.26
C GLY A 176 -21.22 -0.05 -1.64
N VAL A 177 -22.50 -0.25 -1.94
CA VAL A 177 -23.65 0.44 -1.30
C VAL A 177 -23.69 0.20 0.22
N THR A 178 -23.04 -0.87 0.71
CA THR A 178 -22.92 -1.18 2.14
C THR A 178 -21.67 -0.57 2.76
N THR A 179 -21.83 0.11 3.88
CA THR A 179 -20.87 0.92 4.65
C THR A 179 -19.56 0.26 5.11
N ALA A 180 -19.31 -1.03 4.83
CA ALA A 180 -18.07 -1.68 5.17
C ALA A 180 -17.08 -1.68 3.99
N GLN A 181 -16.21 -0.66 3.93
CA GLN A 181 -15.08 -0.60 3.00
C GLN A 181 -14.12 -1.78 3.24
N ARG A 182 -14.35 -2.91 2.57
CA ARG A 182 -13.42 -4.05 2.58
C ARG A 182 -12.35 -3.85 1.53
N PHE A 183 -11.10 -4.06 1.91
CA PHE A 183 -9.98 -4.05 0.97
C PHE A 183 -10.13 -5.20 -0.04
N GLU A 184 -10.02 -4.91 -1.34
CA GLU A 184 -10.07 -5.95 -2.38
C GLU A 184 -8.77 -6.75 -2.35
N THR A 185 -8.89 -8.08 -2.27
CA THR A 185 -7.75 -8.97 -2.14
C THR A 185 -7.50 -9.79 -3.40
N ARG A 186 -8.49 -9.92 -4.29
CA ARG A 186 -8.41 -10.69 -5.54
C ARG A 186 -7.78 -9.91 -6.67
N PHE A 187 -7.89 -8.58 -6.63
CA PHE A 187 -7.44 -7.68 -7.68
C PHE A 187 -6.58 -6.55 -7.11
N CYS A 188 -5.86 -5.89 -8.00
CA CYS A 188 -5.29 -4.58 -7.75
C CYS A 188 -5.59 -3.65 -8.92
N GLN A 189 -5.39 -2.37 -8.70
CA GLN A 189 -5.27 -1.41 -9.76
C GLN A 189 -3.83 -1.42 -10.26
N LEU A 190 -3.64 -1.71 -11.54
CA LEU A 190 -2.37 -1.64 -12.23
C LEU A 190 -2.31 -0.32 -13.00
N SER A 191 -1.17 0.38 -12.88
CA SER A 191 -0.85 1.52 -13.74
C SER A 191 0.47 1.32 -14.47
N MET A 192 0.52 1.73 -15.74
CA MET A 192 1.75 1.67 -16.53
C MET A 192 1.75 2.67 -17.69
N PRO A 193 2.93 3.15 -18.11
CA PRO A 193 3.07 3.97 -19.32
C PRO A 193 2.56 3.22 -20.55
N GLU A 194 1.58 3.79 -21.23
CA GLU A 194 0.97 3.19 -22.41
C GLU A 194 0.34 4.26 -23.29
N ARG A 195 0.59 4.21 -24.60
CA ARG A 195 -0.04 5.10 -25.56
C ARG A 195 -1.39 4.51 -25.99
N PRO A 196 -2.51 5.27 -25.91
CA PRO A 196 -3.79 4.82 -26.44
C PRO A 196 -3.69 4.45 -27.92
N THR A 197 -4.22 3.30 -28.31
CA THR A 197 -4.23 2.83 -29.70
C THR A 197 -5.51 3.22 -30.45
N LEU A 198 -6.59 3.50 -29.71
CA LEU A 198 -7.90 3.90 -30.24
C LEU A 198 -8.04 5.43 -30.25
N SER A 199 -9.07 5.92 -30.93
CA SER A 199 -9.39 7.35 -30.94
C SER A 199 -9.79 7.82 -29.54
N LEU A 200 -9.32 9.01 -29.14
CA LEU A 200 -9.34 9.42 -27.75
C LEU A 200 -10.54 10.30 -27.41
N ALA A 201 -11.39 9.82 -26.49
CA ALA A 201 -12.34 10.66 -25.77
C ALA A 201 -11.65 11.23 -24.51
N ARG A 202 -11.72 12.54 -24.30
CA ARG A 202 -11.08 13.22 -23.16
C ARG A 202 -12.11 13.69 -22.16
N VAL A 203 -11.87 13.45 -20.89
CA VAL A 203 -12.69 13.89 -19.76
C VAL A 203 -11.91 14.89 -18.94
N SER A 204 -12.44 16.10 -18.81
CA SER A 204 -11.89 17.15 -17.95
C SER A 204 -12.91 17.58 -16.90
N LEU A 205 -12.42 17.98 -15.73
CA LEU A 205 -13.25 18.43 -14.61
C LEU A 205 -12.95 19.89 -14.29
N ALA A 206 -13.97 20.74 -14.39
CA ALA A 206 -13.91 22.12 -13.93
C ALA A 206 -14.71 22.26 -12.63
N THR A 207 -14.12 22.87 -11.60
CA THR A 207 -14.80 23.13 -10.32
C THR A 207 -14.88 24.61 -10.01
N GLU A 208 -16.04 25.07 -9.57
CA GLU A 208 -16.28 26.46 -9.19
C GLU A 208 -17.02 26.52 -7.85
N ASN A 209 -16.56 27.39 -6.94
CA ASN A 209 -17.27 27.69 -5.70
C ASN A 209 -18.25 28.83 -5.94
N THR A 210 -19.54 28.57 -5.77
CA THR A 210 -20.63 29.52 -5.98
C THR A 210 -21.64 29.47 -4.82
N ARG A 211 -22.69 30.29 -4.90
CA ARG A 211 -23.83 30.28 -3.99
C ARG A 211 -25.12 30.31 -4.78
N VAL A 212 -26.06 29.44 -4.42
CA VAL A 212 -27.44 29.47 -4.93
C VAL A 212 -28.32 29.95 -3.78
N GLY A 213 -28.65 31.25 -3.80
CA GLY A 213 -29.22 31.91 -2.63
C GLY A 213 -28.24 31.90 -1.45
N TRP A 214 -28.64 31.28 -0.33
CA TRP A 214 -27.82 31.14 0.88
C TRP A 214 -27.01 29.84 0.95
N LEU A 215 -27.25 28.91 0.01
CA LEU A 215 -26.61 27.60 -0.05
C LEU A 215 -25.25 27.73 -0.75
N PRO A 216 -24.13 27.50 -0.06
CA PRO A 216 -22.83 27.37 -0.70
C PRO A 216 -22.78 26.08 -1.50
N VAL A 217 -22.29 26.18 -2.72
CA VAL A 217 -22.21 25.08 -3.68
C VAL A 217 -20.82 25.07 -4.30
N ARG A 218 -20.17 23.92 -4.34
CA ARG A 218 -19.01 23.65 -5.18
C ARG A 218 -19.50 22.91 -6.40
N ARG A 219 -19.78 23.65 -7.48
CA ARG A 219 -20.25 23.09 -8.74
C ARG A 219 -19.09 22.40 -9.44
N SER A 220 -19.31 21.17 -9.89
CA SER A 220 -18.41 20.48 -10.79
C SER A 220 -19.08 20.39 -12.18
N THR A 221 -18.29 20.60 -13.23
CA THR A 221 -18.73 20.39 -14.61
C THR A 221 -17.73 19.45 -15.26
N THR A 222 -18.18 18.24 -15.56
CA THR A 222 -17.38 17.23 -16.26
C THR A 222 -17.61 17.39 -17.75
N THR A 223 -16.58 17.74 -18.50
CA THR A 223 -16.65 17.89 -19.95
C THR A 223 -16.04 16.68 -20.62
N VAL A 224 -16.82 16.00 -21.44
CA VAL A 224 -16.35 14.90 -22.29
C VAL A 224 -16.22 15.40 -23.71
N THR A 225 -15.00 15.42 -24.23
CA THR A 225 -14.69 15.80 -25.61
C THR A 225 -14.44 14.54 -26.43
N MET A 226 -15.30 14.26 -27.39
CA MET A 226 -15.17 13.11 -28.30
C MET A 226 -14.12 13.38 -29.39
N PRO A 227 -13.63 12.34 -30.09
CA PRO A 227 -12.65 12.50 -31.16
C PRO A 227 -13.11 13.41 -32.31
N ASP A 228 -14.42 13.51 -32.54
CA ASP A 228 -15.03 14.41 -33.54
C ASP A 228 -15.11 15.88 -33.09
N GLY A 229 -14.62 16.18 -31.88
CA GLY A 229 -14.64 17.51 -31.27
C GLY A 229 -15.95 17.86 -30.56
N LYS A 230 -16.98 17.00 -30.60
CA LYS A 230 -18.21 17.25 -29.84
C LYS A 230 -17.95 17.19 -28.35
N GLN A 231 -18.57 18.11 -27.64
CA GLN A 231 -18.45 18.22 -26.18
C GLN A 231 -19.79 17.94 -25.51
N PHE A 232 -19.72 17.21 -24.42
CA PHE A 232 -20.85 16.90 -23.55
C PHE A 232 -20.52 17.38 -22.14
N HIS A 233 -21.44 18.10 -21.50
CA HIS A 233 -21.21 18.70 -20.19
C HIS A 233 -22.14 18.07 -19.16
N LEU A 234 -21.57 17.30 -18.24
CA LEU A 234 -22.30 16.72 -17.12
C LEU A 234 -22.16 17.63 -15.90
N LEU A 235 -23.27 17.82 -15.19
CA LEU A 235 -23.34 18.68 -14.02
C LEU A 235 -23.21 17.84 -12.74
N GLY A 236 -22.43 18.32 -11.79
CA GLY A 236 -22.27 17.66 -10.51
C GLY A 236 -21.79 18.60 -9.41
N GLY A 237 -21.26 18.00 -8.36
CA GLY A 237 -20.57 18.69 -7.29
C GLY A 237 -21.29 18.56 -5.95
N ASP A 238 -20.93 19.44 -5.02
CA ASP A 238 -21.31 19.35 -3.62
C ASP A 238 -22.01 20.62 -3.14
N ALA A 239 -22.99 20.44 -2.28
CA ALA A 239 -23.63 21.50 -1.51
C ALA A 239 -23.28 21.38 -0.03
N PHE A 240 -23.36 22.50 0.68
CA PHE A 240 -23.03 22.58 2.10
C PHE A 240 -24.22 23.17 2.88
N PRO A 241 -25.36 22.48 2.98
CA PRO A 241 -26.54 23.00 3.68
C PRO A 241 -26.26 23.17 5.17
N LEU A 242 -26.98 24.10 5.81
CA LEU A 242 -26.99 24.18 7.27
C LEU A 242 -27.51 22.87 7.90
N ARG A 243 -26.95 22.51 9.05
CA ARG A 243 -27.49 21.43 9.88
C ARG A 243 -28.86 21.82 10.43
N TRP A 244 -29.63 20.86 10.94
CA TRP A 244 -30.93 21.16 11.54
C TRP A 244 -30.82 21.92 12.87
N LEU A 245 -29.74 21.71 13.62
CA LEU A 245 -29.46 22.43 14.87
C LEU A 245 -28.39 23.50 14.63
N PRO A 246 -28.57 24.75 15.10
CA PRO A 246 -27.56 25.79 14.99
C PRO A 246 -26.33 25.44 15.80
N ILE A 247 -25.22 25.19 15.11
CA ILE A 247 -23.92 24.95 15.71
C ILE A 247 -23.02 26.12 15.29
N PRO A 248 -22.99 27.22 16.05
CA PRO A 248 -22.11 28.35 15.76
C PRO A 248 -20.65 27.91 15.87
N MET A 249 -19.86 28.29 14.88
CA MET A 249 -18.43 28.08 14.81
C MET A 249 -17.72 29.42 14.64
N PHE A 250 -16.69 29.62 15.44
CA PHE A 250 -15.80 30.76 15.36
C PHE A 250 -14.41 30.22 15.07
N GLY A 251 -13.82 30.60 13.94
CA GLY A 251 -12.51 30.10 13.57
C GLY A 251 -11.84 30.91 12.47
N CYS A 252 -10.56 31.14 12.64
CA CYS A 252 -9.57 31.51 11.64
C CYS A 252 -9.00 30.22 11.06
N GLY A 253 -9.44 29.87 9.85
CA GLY A 253 -8.91 28.72 9.15
C GLY A 253 -7.57 29.06 8.51
N VAL A 254 -6.51 28.33 8.84
CA VAL A 254 -5.26 28.30 8.06
C VAL A 254 -5.49 27.36 6.85
N ILE A 255 -6.42 27.71 5.97
CA ILE A 255 -6.89 26.82 4.89
C ILE A 255 -5.94 26.87 3.67
N SER A 256 -4.98 27.79 3.66
CA SER A 256 -3.93 27.85 2.64
C SER A 256 -2.56 27.99 3.29
N THR A 257 -1.53 27.49 2.61
CA THR A 257 -0.11 27.64 2.97
C THR A 257 0.38 29.09 3.05
N ARG A 258 -0.48 30.09 2.75
CA ARG A 258 -0.27 31.51 3.06
C ARG A 258 -1.02 31.90 4.33
N ALA A 259 -0.35 32.64 5.20
CA ALA A 259 -0.81 33.12 6.50
C ALA A 259 -1.94 34.18 6.45
N ASP A 260 -2.86 34.05 5.49
CA ASP A 260 -4.01 34.93 5.35
C ASP A 260 -5.19 34.30 6.09
N GLY A 261 -5.03 34.11 7.40
CA GLY A 261 -6.05 33.51 8.27
C GLY A 261 -7.31 34.36 8.29
N LYS A 262 -8.27 34.10 7.40
CA LYS A 262 -9.59 34.74 7.44
C LYS A 262 -10.39 34.14 8.60
N CYS A 263 -10.47 34.89 9.68
CA CYS A 263 -11.40 34.59 10.77
C CYS A 263 -12.84 34.73 10.27
N SER A 264 -13.65 33.71 10.50
CA SER A 264 -15.06 33.72 10.16
C SER A 264 -15.90 33.24 11.34
N ALA A 265 -17.03 33.92 11.53
CA ALA A 265 -18.13 33.44 12.35
C ALA A 265 -19.16 32.84 11.38
N SER A 266 -19.40 31.54 11.49
CA SER A 266 -20.36 30.85 10.63
C SER A 266 -21.09 29.78 11.43
N PHE A 267 -22.12 29.18 10.86
CA PHE A 267 -22.70 27.96 11.42
C PHE A 267 -22.08 26.76 10.74
N LEU A 268 -21.88 25.68 11.51
CA LEU A 268 -21.49 24.39 10.96
C LEU A 268 -22.51 23.94 9.92
N ARG A 269 -22.01 23.69 8.73
CA ARG A 269 -22.74 23.13 7.61
C ARG A 269 -22.43 21.64 7.48
N GLU A 270 -23.35 20.90 6.87
CA GLU A 270 -23.04 19.54 6.43
C GLU A 270 -21.94 19.62 5.36
N ARG A 271 -21.03 18.64 5.37
CA ARG A 271 -19.90 18.61 4.44
C ARG A 271 -20.21 17.66 3.30
N TYR A 272 -19.84 18.06 2.09
CA TYR A 272 -19.86 17.21 0.88
C TYR A 272 -21.21 16.55 0.63
N TRP A 273 -22.30 17.32 0.66
CA TRP A 273 -23.60 16.77 0.30
C TRP A 273 -23.71 16.76 -1.23
N PRO A 274 -23.63 15.61 -1.91
CA PRO A 274 -23.60 15.59 -3.36
C PRO A 274 -24.92 16.14 -3.93
N ILE A 275 -24.81 16.98 -4.96
CA ILE A 275 -25.96 17.62 -5.59
C ILE A 275 -26.75 16.59 -6.40
N VAL A 276 -26.07 15.71 -7.14
CA VAL A 276 -26.71 14.67 -7.94
C VAL A 276 -27.31 13.59 -7.02
N SER A 277 -28.47 13.02 -7.38
CA SER A 277 -29.03 11.88 -6.65
C SER A 277 -28.22 10.59 -6.84
N GLY A 278 -28.32 9.67 -5.87
CA GLY A 278 -27.67 8.37 -5.92
C GLY A 278 -27.56 7.73 -4.54
N GLU A 279 -27.32 6.41 -4.53
CA GLU A 279 -27.19 5.64 -3.28
C GLU A 279 -25.80 5.78 -2.63
N MET A 280 -24.77 6.06 -3.44
CA MET A 280 -23.41 6.22 -2.93
C MET A 280 -23.21 7.61 -2.30
N GLU A 281 -22.64 7.67 -1.11
CA GLU A 281 -22.35 8.94 -0.43
C GLU A 281 -21.27 9.74 -1.18
N TYR A 282 -20.27 9.03 -1.73
CA TYR A 282 -19.17 9.59 -2.50
C TYR A 282 -19.28 9.17 -3.97
N ASN A 283 -18.55 9.86 -4.86
CA ASN A 283 -18.39 9.47 -6.28
C ASN A 283 -19.67 9.50 -7.14
N ARG A 284 -20.77 10.16 -6.70
CA ARG A 284 -22.00 10.28 -7.51
C ARG A 284 -21.76 10.89 -8.89
N ASP A 285 -20.91 11.91 -8.98
CA ASP A 285 -20.51 12.53 -10.26
C ASP A 285 -19.87 11.51 -11.22
N LYS A 286 -19.13 10.52 -10.68
CA LYS A 286 -18.50 9.47 -11.49
C LYS A 286 -19.52 8.44 -11.97
N VAL A 287 -20.58 8.17 -11.20
CA VAL A 287 -21.72 7.34 -11.65
C VAL A 287 -22.47 8.00 -12.79
N VAL A 288 -22.69 9.32 -12.69
CA VAL A 288 -23.30 10.09 -13.79
C VAL A 288 -22.45 9.99 -15.04
N LEU A 289 -21.13 10.18 -14.91
CA LEU A 289 -20.20 10.02 -16.02
C LEU A 289 -20.26 8.61 -16.62
N ALA A 290 -20.19 7.56 -15.79
CA ALA A 290 -20.27 6.18 -16.25
C ALA A 290 -21.57 5.92 -17.02
N ARG A 291 -22.72 6.33 -16.48
CA ARG A 291 -24.02 6.19 -17.13
C ARG A 291 -24.10 6.96 -18.45
N ALA A 292 -23.61 8.20 -18.48
CA ALA A 292 -23.60 9.02 -19.69
C ALA A 292 -22.70 8.43 -20.79
N LEU A 293 -21.60 7.77 -20.42
CA LEU A 293 -20.72 7.02 -21.32
C LEU A 293 -21.29 5.65 -21.73
N GLY A 294 -22.43 5.23 -21.19
CA GLY A 294 -23.01 3.91 -21.46
C GLY A 294 -22.28 2.74 -20.77
N LEU A 295 -21.45 3.01 -19.76
CA LEU A 295 -20.73 2.00 -19.00
C LEU A 295 -21.63 1.35 -17.95
N ASN A 296 -21.50 0.04 -17.78
CA ASN A 296 -22.23 -0.70 -16.76
C ASN A 296 -21.47 -0.68 -15.44
N LEU A 297 -22.17 -0.41 -14.34
CA LEU A 297 -21.58 -0.56 -13.01
C LEU A 297 -21.35 -2.04 -12.70
N VAL A 298 -20.21 -2.36 -12.09
CA VAL A 298 -19.81 -3.72 -11.76
C VAL A 298 -19.76 -3.88 -10.24
N THR A 299 -20.40 -4.94 -9.73
CA THR A 299 -20.35 -5.26 -8.29
C THR A 299 -18.95 -5.76 -7.91
N ALA A 300 -18.66 -5.80 -6.61
CA ALA A 300 -17.39 -6.38 -6.16
C ALA A 300 -17.27 -7.85 -6.64
N GLU A 301 -18.34 -8.62 -6.57
CA GLU A 301 -18.41 -10.02 -6.95
C GLU A 301 -18.18 -10.25 -8.45
N ASP A 302 -18.73 -9.38 -9.29
CA ASP A 302 -18.71 -9.50 -10.75
C ASP A 302 -17.46 -8.91 -11.41
N ARG A 303 -16.59 -8.25 -10.62
CA ARG A 303 -15.35 -7.64 -11.12
C ARG A 303 -14.42 -8.70 -11.72
N LYS A 304 -13.81 -8.34 -12.85
CA LYS A 304 -12.83 -9.17 -13.56
C LYS A 304 -11.56 -8.37 -13.81
N GLY A 305 -10.41 -9.05 -13.81
CA GLY A 305 -9.19 -8.47 -14.37
C GLY A 305 -9.38 -8.18 -15.86
N GLY A 306 -8.78 -7.09 -16.34
CA GLY A 306 -8.69 -6.82 -17.78
C GLY A 306 -7.86 -7.88 -18.49
N ASP A 307 -7.88 -7.88 -19.83
CA ASP A 307 -7.08 -8.80 -20.64
C ASP A 307 -5.59 -8.70 -20.24
N PRO A 308 -4.99 -9.78 -19.70
CA PRO A 308 -3.63 -9.75 -19.21
C PRO A 308 -2.61 -9.77 -20.35
N THR A 309 -2.99 -10.06 -21.60
CA THR A 309 -2.04 -10.34 -22.70
C THR A 309 -1.05 -9.20 -22.88
N LEU A 310 -1.55 -7.98 -23.10
CA LEU A 310 -0.70 -6.80 -23.29
C LEU A 310 0.15 -6.48 -22.04
N VAL A 311 -0.41 -6.69 -20.84
CA VAL A 311 0.31 -6.49 -19.57
C VAL A 311 1.45 -7.48 -19.43
N VAL A 312 1.19 -8.76 -19.67
CA VAL A 312 2.15 -9.85 -19.54
C VAL A 312 3.27 -9.69 -20.57
N GLU A 313 2.94 -9.31 -21.80
CA GLU A 313 3.93 -9.00 -22.84
C GLU A 313 4.82 -7.82 -22.43
N LYS A 314 4.23 -6.72 -21.94
CA LYS A 314 5.00 -5.55 -21.46
C LYS A 314 5.88 -5.94 -20.26
N ILE A 315 5.36 -6.66 -19.28
CA ILE A 315 6.12 -7.17 -18.13
C ILE A 315 7.31 -8.01 -18.61
N ALA A 316 7.06 -8.97 -19.50
CA ALA A 316 8.12 -9.83 -20.03
C ALA A 316 9.19 -9.03 -20.77
N SER A 317 8.80 -8.01 -21.54
CA SER A 317 9.75 -7.14 -22.26
C SER A 317 10.64 -6.33 -21.31
N VAL A 318 10.07 -5.79 -20.23
CA VAL A 318 10.82 -5.02 -19.22
C VAL A 318 11.77 -5.92 -18.45
N GLU A 319 11.30 -7.09 -18.00
CA GLU A 319 12.14 -8.07 -17.31
C GLU A 319 13.29 -8.55 -18.20
N GLN A 320 13.05 -8.84 -19.48
CA GLN A 320 14.12 -9.22 -20.41
C GLN A 320 15.15 -8.10 -20.61
N ALA A 321 14.70 -6.85 -20.72
CA ALA A 321 15.59 -5.70 -20.84
C ALA A 321 16.42 -5.50 -19.56
N ALA A 322 15.81 -5.65 -18.38
CA ALA A 322 16.48 -5.56 -17.09
C ALA A 322 17.52 -6.66 -16.92
N VAL A 323 17.16 -7.92 -17.17
CA VAL A 323 18.10 -9.06 -17.12
C VAL A 323 19.27 -8.84 -18.08
N LYS A 324 19.01 -8.35 -19.31
CA LYS A 324 20.08 -8.04 -20.26
C LYS A 324 21.02 -6.95 -19.74
N GLN A 325 20.48 -5.91 -19.10
CA GLN A 325 21.27 -4.84 -18.50
C GLN A 325 22.10 -5.34 -17.32
N GLU A 326 21.50 -6.14 -16.42
CA GLU A 326 22.20 -6.72 -15.28
C GLU A 326 23.31 -7.68 -15.73
N LEU A 327 23.07 -8.50 -16.75
CA LEU A 327 24.09 -9.37 -17.34
C LEU A 327 25.27 -8.58 -17.92
N ALA A 328 25.01 -7.46 -18.60
CA ALA A 328 26.07 -6.61 -19.13
C ALA A 328 26.88 -5.95 -18.01
N ALA A 329 26.22 -5.48 -16.95
CA ALA A 329 26.90 -4.96 -15.76
C ALA A 329 27.72 -6.05 -15.05
N LEU A 330 27.19 -7.28 -14.99
CA LEU A 330 27.90 -8.43 -14.44
C LEU A 330 29.19 -8.72 -15.21
N ASP A 331 29.19 -8.61 -16.54
CA ASP A 331 30.40 -8.81 -17.36
C ASP A 331 31.47 -7.75 -17.06
N ILE A 332 31.06 -6.50 -16.85
CA ILE A 332 31.97 -5.41 -16.47
C ILE A 332 32.61 -5.70 -15.10
N LEU A 333 31.80 -6.08 -14.11
CA LEU A 333 32.30 -6.43 -12.77
C LEU A 333 33.16 -7.69 -12.78
N ALA A 334 32.84 -8.66 -13.64
CA ALA A 334 33.64 -9.86 -13.77
C ALA A 334 35.03 -9.53 -14.32
N ALA A 335 35.11 -8.62 -15.29
CA ALA A 335 36.38 -8.15 -15.85
C ALA A 335 37.18 -7.29 -14.84
N ASN A 336 36.51 -6.43 -14.08
CA ASN A 336 37.12 -5.58 -13.05
C ASN A 336 36.31 -5.61 -11.74
N PRO A 337 36.64 -6.50 -10.79
CA PRO A 337 35.86 -6.63 -9.57
C PRO A 337 35.93 -5.41 -8.62
N ALA A 338 36.84 -4.46 -8.85
CA ALA A 338 36.90 -3.21 -8.09
C ALA A 338 36.05 -2.08 -8.69
N GLU A 339 35.46 -2.29 -9.88
CA GLU A 339 34.64 -1.29 -10.56
C GLU A 339 33.34 -0.98 -9.78
N LYS A 340 32.95 0.29 -9.73
CA LYS A 340 31.67 0.71 -9.12
C LYS A 340 30.64 1.01 -10.20
N ILE A 341 29.62 0.17 -10.29
CA ILE A 341 28.46 0.44 -11.15
C ILE A 341 27.35 1.05 -10.29
N LYS A 342 27.09 2.35 -10.49
CA LYS A 342 26.08 3.07 -9.72
C LYS A 342 24.70 2.45 -9.94
N GLY A 343 24.06 2.03 -8.85
CA GLY A 343 22.70 1.47 -8.88
C GLY A 343 22.62 0.06 -9.47
N PHE A 344 23.74 -0.65 -9.59
CA PHE A 344 23.73 -2.06 -9.97
C PHE A 344 23.19 -2.92 -8.82
N GLU A 345 22.21 -3.74 -9.16
CA GLU A 345 21.58 -4.72 -8.28
C GLU A 345 21.38 -6.00 -9.11
N ILE A 346 21.04 -7.10 -8.43
CA ILE A 346 20.90 -8.43 -9.05
C ILE A 346 19.51 -9.03 -8.82
N ASP A 347 18.53 -8.19 -8.52
CA ASP A 347 17.20 -8.62 -8.08
C ASP A 347 16.49 -9.41 -9.18
N ASP A 348 16.74 -9.10 -10.46
CA ASP A 348 16.06 -9.77 -11.58
C ASP A 348 16.79 -11.05 -12.03
N ILE A 349 18.12 -11.02 -12.16
CA ILE A 349 18.93 -12.15 -12.62
C ILE A 349 19.04 -13.28 -11.60
N ILE A 350 18.99 -12.99 -10.28
CA ILE A 350 19.13 -14.01 -9.22
C ILE A 350 18.02 -15.06 -9.27
N HIS A 351 16.88 -14.73 -9.86
CA HIS A 351 15.72 -15.60 -10.05
C HIS A 351 15.68 -16.30 -11.42
N ARG A 352 16.76 -16.19 -12.21
CA ARG A 352 16.88 -16.74 -13.57
C ARG A 352 18.00 -17.78 -13.66
N PRO A 353 17.78 -19.01 -13.12
CA PRO A 353 18.81 -20.05 -13.10
C PRO A 353 19.28 -20.43 -14.52
N ASP A 354 18.41 -20.28 -15.52
CA ASP A 354 18.73 -20.44 -16.94
C ASP A 354 19.78 -19.43 -17.41
N ALA A 355 19.62 -18.16 -17.05
CA ALA A 355 20.57 -17.10 -17.38
C ALA A 355 21.90 -17.29 -16.63
N LEU A 356 21.83 -17.67 -15.34
CA LEU A 356 23.02 -17.88 -14.51
C LEU A 356 23.85 -19.09 -14.94
N ALA A 357 23.20 -20.21 -15.28
CA ALA A 357 23.89 -21.44 -15.68
C ALA A 357 24.83 -21.21 -16.88
N SER A 358 24.39 -20.42 -17.87
CA SER A 358 25.22 -20.07 -19.04
C SER A 358 26.48 -19.25 -18.70
N ARG A 359 26.56 -18.70 -17.48
CA ARG A 359 27.63 -17.81 -17.00
C ARG A 359 28.31 -18.32 -15.74
N ALA A 360 28.06 -19.56 -15.35
CA ALA A 360 28.50 -20.10 -14.08
C ALA A 360 30.03 -20.02 -13.89
N GLU A 361 30.81 -20.32 -14.93
CA GLU A 361 32.28 -20.17 -14.91
C GLU A 361 32.72 -18.71 -14.74
N VAL A 362 32.06 -17.77 -15.43
CA VAL A 362 32.38 -16.33 -15.32
C VAL A 362 32.11 -15.84 -13.90
N ILE A 363 30.98 -16.26 -13.30
CA ILE A 363 30.60 -15.94 -11.92
C ILE A 363 31.64 -16.51 -10.94
N MET A 364 32.02 -17.77 -11.08
CA MET A 364 33.01 -18.41 -10.20
C MET A 364 34.38 -17.74 -10.32
N ALA A 365 34.87 -17.51 -11.54
CA ALA A 365 36.17 -16.87 -11.75
C ALA A 365 36.19 -15.41 -11.25
N ALA A 366 35.07 -14.70 -11.37
CA ALA A 366 34.94 -13.35 -10.80
C ALA A 366 34.95 -13.37 -9.27
N LEU A 367 34.26 -14.33 -8.65
CA LEU A 367 34.29 -14.54 -7.20
C LEU A 367 35.72 -14.79 -6.69
N GLU A 368 36.48 -15.64 -7.38
CA GLU A 368 37.89 -15.90 -7.05
C GLU A 368 38.74 -14.64 -7.13
N ARG A 369 38.59 -13.85 -8.21
CA ARG A 369 39.30 -12.56 -8.35
C ARG A 369 38.92 -11.60 -7.23
N SER A 370 37.63 -11.42 -6.93
CA SER A 370 37.15 -10.57 -5.84
C SER A 370 37.75 -10.97 -4.48
N ALA A 371 37.90 -12.26 -4.21
CA ALA A 371 38.46 -12.75 -2.95
C ALA A 371 39.97 -12.45 -2.80
N THR A 372 40.68 -12.19 -3.90
CA THR A 372 42.13 -11.89 -3.87
C THR A 372 42.48 -10.40 -3.76
N ILE A 373 41.52 -9.51 -4.02
CA ILE A 373 41.76 -8.05 -4.04
C ILE A 373 41.78 -7.49 -2.62
N SER A 374 42.87 -6.78 -2.30
CA SER A 374 43.09 -6.19 -0.96
C SER A 374 42.36 -4.86 -0.75
N ASP A 375 41.93 -4.17 -1.82
CA ASP A 375 41.10 -2.96 -1.73
C ASP A 375 39.66 -3.35 -1.38
N ARG A 376 39.32 -3.21 -0.09
CA ARG A 376 38.31 -4.05 0.55
C ARG A 376 36.89 -3.71 0.17
N ASP A 377 36.55 -2.45 -0.02
CA ASP A 377 35.13 -2.10 0.03
C ASP A 377 34.38 -2.48 -1.25
N SER A 378 34.92 -2.12 -2.42
CA SER A 378 34.21 -2.36 -3.70
C SER A 378 34.33 -3.81 -4.17
N ALA A 379 35.52 -4.41 -4.04
CA ALA A 379 35.73 -5.80 -4.40
C ALA A 379 34.99 -6.77 -3.46
N ALA A 380 34.82 -6.43 -2.18
CA ALA A 380 33.99 -7.21 -1.27
C ALA A 380 32.51 -7.10 -1.60
N GLU A 381 32.00 -5.88 -1.88
CA GLU A 381 30.60 -5.68 -2.28
C GLU A 381 30.27 -6.47 -3.56
N ASN A 382 31.12 -6.35 -4.59
CA ASN A 382 30.97 -7.09 -5.85
C ASN A 382 31.19 -8.60 -5.65
N GLY A 383 32.15 -9.00 -4.82
CA GLY A 383 32.36 -10.39 -4.44
C GLY A 383 31.13 -11.01 -3.77
N ALA A 384 30.47 -10.27 -2.88
CA ALA A 384 29.24 -10.70 -2.24
C ALA A 384 28.08 -10.84 -3.25
N ILE A 385 28.06 -10.03 -4.30
CA ILE A 385 27.15 -10.21 -5.44
C ILE A 385 27.43 -11.54 -6.14
N PHE A 386 28.67 -11.81 -6.56
CA PHE A 386 29.01 -13.07 -7.24
C PHE A 386 28.75 -14.30 -6.37
N ALA A 387 29.03 -14.23 -5.07
CA ALA A 387 28.75 -15.30 -4.12
C ALA A 387 27.24 -15.58 -4.00
N ARG A 388 26.38 -14.54 -4.00
CA ARG A 388 24.92 -14.71 -4.05
C ARG A 388 24.45 -15.33 -5.37
N LEU A 389 24.99 -14.88 -6.50
CA LEU A 389 24.65 -15.45 -7.81
C LEU A 389 25.09 -16.92 -7.93
N LEU A 390 26.28 -17.26 -7.43
CA LEU A 390 26.78 -18.62 -7.39
C LEU A 390 25.89 -19.50 -6.52
N ALA A 391 25.47 -19.01 -5.36
CA ALA A 391 24.55 -19.71 -4.46
C ALA A 391 23.19 -20.03 -5.15
N SER A 392 22.75 -19.17 -6.08
CA SER A 392 21.50 -19.33 -6.85
C SER A 392 21.59 -20.24 -8.07
N LEU A 393 22.77 -20.78 -8.41
CA LEU A 393 22.90 -21.74 -9.51
C LEU A 393 22.10 -23.04 -9.26
N PRO A 394 21.68 -23.75 -10.32
CA PRO A 394 21.21 -25.12 -10.19
C PRO A 394 22.22 -25.98 -9.42
N ARG A 395 21.73 -26.92 -8.60
CA ARG A 395 22.56 -27.72 -7.69
C ARG A 395 23.75 -28.40 -8.40
N ASP A 396 23.51 -28.95 -9.58
CA ASP A 396 24.54 -29.68 -10.32
C ASP A 396 25.69 -28.75 -10.71
N HIS A 397 25.38 -27.56 -11.27
CA HIS A 397 26.38 -26.54 -11.58
C HIS A 397 27.09 -25.97 -10.34
N PHE A 398 26.37 -25.80 -9.22
CA PHE A 398 27.00 -25.34 -7.98
C PHE A 398 28.03 -26.37 -7.47
N ASN A 399 27.69 -27.66 -7.53
CA ASN A 399 28.55 -28.74 -7.06
C ASN A 399 29.81 -28.91 -7.92
N GLU A 400 29.76 -28.61 -9.22
CA GLU A 400 30.93 -28.60 -10.11
C GLU A 400 32.05 -27.66 -9.59
N PHE A 401 31.68 -26.56 -8.93
CA PHE A 401 32.63 -25.61 -8.34
C PHE A 401 33.06 -25.94 -6.91
N GLY A 402 32.59 -27.04 -6.32
CA GLY A 402 32.81 -27.39 -4.92
C GLY A 402 34.27 -27.23 -4.45
N PRO A 403 35.26 -27.86 -5.10
CA PRO A 403 36.67 -27.71 -4.73
C PRO A 403 37.17 -26.26 -4.73
N ARG A 404 36.74 -25.46 -5.71
CA ARG A 404 37.11 -24.04 -5.84
C ARG A 404 36.48 -23.18 -4.74
N ILE A 405 35.19 -23.42 -4.45
CA ILE A 405 34.48 -22.74 -3.36
C ILE A 405 35.13 -23.03 -2.01
N LEU A 406 35.41 -24.31 -1.71
CA LEU A 406 36.05 -24.70 -0.44
C LEU A 406 37.48 -24.12 -0.34
N ALA A 407 38.21 -24.04 -1.46
CA ALA A 407 39.51 -23.38 -1.49
C ALA A 407 39.41 -21.90 -1.11
N LEU A 408 38.38 -21.17 -1.54
CA LEU A 408 38.18 -19.77 -1.13
C LEU A 408 38.00 -19.63 0.40
N TYR A 409 37.15 -20.46 1.00
CA TYR A 409 36.96 -20.46 2.46
C TYR A 409 38.20 -20.94 3.23
N HIS A 410 39.04 -21.78 2.63
CA HIS A 410 40.33 -22.19 3.21
C HIS A 410 41.30 -21.01 3.33
N HIS A 411 41.37 -20.17 2.30
CA HIS A 411 42.28 -19.01 2.24
C HIS A 411 41.69 -17.75 2.88
N ALA A 412 40.37 -17.73 3.14
CA ALA A 412 39.69 -16.63 3.82
C ALA A 412 40.16 -16.51 5.29
N ASP A 413 40.71 -15.35 5.63
CA ASP A 413 41.04 -14.98 7.01
C ASP A 413 39.77 -14.72 7.86
N ASP A 414 39.97 -14.46 9.14
CA ASP A 414 38.88 -14.26 10.09
C ASP A 414 38.03 -12.99 9.84
N LYS A 415 38.51 -12.06 9.02
CA LYS A 415 37.86 -10.79 8.69
C LYS A 415 37.37 -10.74 7.25
N HIS A 416 37.48 -11.86 6.53
CA HIS A 416 37.14 -11.91 5.13
C HIS A 416 35.63 -11.73 4.92
N TRP A 417 35.25 -10.89 3.96
CA TRP A 417 33.85 -10.57 3.66
C TRP A 417 33.02 -11.81 3.27
N LEU A 418 33.67 -12.88 2.80
CA LEU A 418 33.00 -14.13 2.41
C LEU A 418 32.19 -14.75 3.56
N TRP A 419 32.59 -14.51 4.82
CA TRP A 419 31.87 -15.00 6.00
C TRP A 419 30.53 -14.30 6.24
N SER A 420 30.31 -13.10 5.67
CA SER A 420 29.04 -12.36 5.81
C SER A 420 28.02 -12.68 4.70
N VAL A 421 28.39 -13.48 3.69
CA VAL A 421 27.49 -13.84 2.59
C VAL A 421 26.66 -15.07 2.94
N ALA A 422 25.56 -14.85 3.66
CA ALA A 422 24.64 -15.89 4.15
C ALA A 422 24.20 -16.90 3.07
N ALA A 423 23.86 -16.44 1.87
CA ALA A 423 23.38 -17.31 0.79
C ALA A 423 24.41 -18.38 0.39
N LEU A 424 25.68 -17.99 0.24
CA LEU A 424 26.75 -18.93 -0.12
C LEU A 424 27.11 -19.82 1.07
N LEU A 425 27.16 -19.26 2.29
CA LEU A 425 27.44 -20.01 3.52
C LEU A 425 26.40 -21.12 3.76
N GLY A 426 25.11 -20.82 3.57
CA GLY A 426 24.05 -21.81 3.63
C GLY A 426 24.20 -22.89 2.56
N ARG A 427 24.55 -22.50 1.33
CA ARG A 427 24.72 -23.43 0.21
C ARG A 427 25.95 -24.32 0.30
N LEU A 428 26.96 -24.00 1.11
CA LEU A 428 28.12 -24.88 1.34
C LEU A 428 27.73 -26.31 1.70
N GLY A 429 26.62 -26.50 2.41
CA GLY A 429 26.17 -27.83 2.80
C GLY A 429 25.78 -28.74 1.63
N ASP A 430 25.46 -28.18 0.44
CA ASP A 430 25.20 -28.99 -0.76
C ASP A 430 26.49 -29.66 -1.30
N LEU A 431 27.68 -29.20 -0.88
CA LEU A 431 28.99 -29.79 -1.16
C LEU A 431 29.32 -30.99 -0.25
N GLY A 432 28.46 -31.30 0.72
CA GLY A 432 28.58 -32.48 1.57
C GLY A 432 29.54 -32.33 2.75
N PRO A 433 30.09 -33.44 3.29
CA PRO A 433 30.86 -33.45 4.54
C PRO A 433 32.10 -32.55 4.53
N ASP A 434 32.68 -32.31 3.35
CA ASP A 434 33.89 -31.48 3.19
C ASP A 434 33.66 -30.01 3.55
N ALA A 435 32.39 -29.57 3.63
CA ALA A 435 32.02 -28.23 4.09
C ALA A 435 32.02 -28.06 5.62
N LEU A 436 31.99 -29.16 6.40
CA LEU A 436 31.87 -29.12 7.86
C LEU A 436 32.95 -28.29 8.57
N PRO A 437 34.24 -28.35 8.19
CA PRO A 437 35.27 -27.55 8.85
C PRO A 437 35.00 -26.04 8.77
N TYR A 438 34.36 -25.58 7.71
CA TYR A 438 34.07 -24.16 7.46
C TYR A 438 32.79 -23.71 8.20
N LEU A 439 31.75 -24.54 8.22
CA LEU A 439 30.50 -24.26 8.93
C LEU A 439 30.65 -24.23 10.46
N ARG A 440 31.69 -24.87 11.01
CA ARG A 440 31.99 -24.87 12.45
C ARG A 440 32.88 -23.69 12.89
N ARG A 441 33.46 -22.93 11.96
CA ARG A 441 34.33 -21.80 12.32
C ARG A 441 33.54 -20.73 13.10
N ALA A 442 34.18 -20.12 14.08
CA ALA A 442 33.56 -19.11 14.93
C ALA A 442 33.01 -17.92 14.11
N GLN A 443 33.65 -17.58 13.00
CA GLN A 443 33.25 -16.51 12.09
C GLN A 443 31.92 -16.81 11.41
N ALA A 444 31.75 -18.04 10.91
CA ALA A 444 30.48 -18.50 10.35
C ALA A 444 29.37 -18.41 11.40
N LEU A 445 29.66 -18.71 12.67
CA LEU A 445 28.68 -18.66 13.76
C LEU A 445 28.36 -17.23 14.23
N ALA A 446 29.35 -16.33 14.23
CA ALA A 446 29.22 -14.96 14.73
C ALA A 446 28.59 -14.00 13.71
N LEU A 447 28.81 -14.24 12.41
CA LEU A 447 28.44 -13.35 11.30
C LEU A 447 27.38 -13.97 10.38
N SER A 448 26.65 -15.01 10.82
CA SER A 448 25.54 -15.59 10.05
C SER A 448 24.24 -14.87 10.41
N PRO A 449 23.89 -13.73 9.78
CA PRO A 449 22.51 -13.28 9.78
C PRO A 449 21.66 -14.42 9.20
N ASP A 450 20.45 -14.61 9.70
CA ASP A 450 19.43 -15.41 9.03
C ASP A 450 19.66 -16.93 8.99
N SER A 451 20.30 -17.52 10.00
CA SER A 451 20.39 -18.99 10.16
C SER A 451 21.15 -19.74 9.05
N ALA A 452 21.98 -19.07 8.25
CA ALA A 452 22.73 -19.67 7.15
C ALA A 452 23.59 -20.88 7.55
N VAL A 453 24.27 -20.84 8.70
CA VAL A 453 25.02 -22.01 9.20
C VAL A 453 24.08 -23.19 9.49
N ILE A 454 22.91 -22.94 10.07
CA ILE A 454 21.90 -23.98 10.33
C ILE A 454 21.39 -24.56 9.02
N GLU A 455 21.14 -23.72 8.01
CA GLU A 455 20.81 -24.17 6.66
C GLU A 455 21.92 -25.04 6.07
N GLY A 456 23.19 -24.65 6.19
CA GLY A 456 24.34 -25.42 5.71
C GLY A 456 24.47 -26.78 6.39
N LEU A 457 24.39 -26.83 7.73
CA LEU A 457 24.41 -28.08 8.50
C LEU A 457 23.23 -28.98 8.12
N CYS A 458 22.04 -28.39 7.94
CA CYS A 458 20.88 -29.08 7.41
C CYS A 458 21.17 -29.63 6.02
N ARG A 459 21.74 -28.84 5.09
CA ARG A 459 21.99 -29.20 3.69
C ARG A 459 22.87 -30.45 3.50
N ILE A 460 23.84 -30.67 4.40
CA ILE A 460 24.69 -31.87 4.41
C ILE A 460 23.89 -33.14 4.76
N GLY A 461 22.94 -33.05 5.68
CA GLY A 461 22.11 -34.18 6.10
C GLY A 461 22.81 -35.13 7.09
N PRO A 462 22.52 -36.45 7.04
CA PRO A 462 22.98 -37.41 8.05
C PRO A 462 24.49 -37.40 8.36
N PRO A 463 25.40 -37.20 7.38
CA PRO A 463 26.84 -37.12 7.68
C PRO A 463 27.23 -36.00 8.65
N ALA A 464 26.44 -34.92 8.74
CA ALA A 464 26.72 -33.82 9.66
C ALA A 464 26.34 -34.11 11.11
N ARG A 465 25.59 -35.18 11.40
CA ARG A 465 24.91 -35.37 12.69
C ARG A 465 25.84 -35.20 13.90
N ALA A 466 26.98 -35.86 13.90
CA ALA A 466 27.91 -35.84 15.04
C ALA A 466 28.43 -34.43 15.38
N VAL A 467 28.49 -33.54 14.38
CA VAL A 467 28.97 -32.16 14.54
C VAL A 467 27.79 -31.19 14.72
N ALA A 468 26.73 -31.36 13.95
CA ALA A 468 25.59 -30.46 13.89
C ALA A 468 24.66 -30.59 15.10
N GLU A 469 24.39 -31.80 15.61
CA GLU A 469 23.46 -32.04 16.72
C GLU A 469 23.81 -31.20 17.97
N PRO A 470 25.04 -31.18 18.51
CA PRO A 470 25.37 -30.33 19.66
C PRO A 470 25.28 -28.83 19.35
N MET A 471 25.61 -28.40 18.13
CA MET A 471 25.51 -27.00 17.72
C MET A 471 24.04 -26.54 17.64
N LEU A 472 23.16 -27.36 17.08
CA LEU A 472 21.74 -27.07 16.96
C LEU A 472 21.04 -27.04 18.33
N VAL A 473 21.45 -27.88 19.28
CA VAL A 473 20.96 -27.84 20.67
C VAL A 473 21.42 -26.55 21.36
N ASP A 474 22.68 -26.16 21.18
CA ASP A 474 23.20 -24.89 21.72
C ASP A 474 22.44 -23.69 21.13
N PHE A 475 22.20 -23.67 19.81
CA PHE A 475 21.38 -22.64 19.16
C PHE A 475 19.97 -22.60 19.72
N TRP A 476 19.33 -23.77 19.89
CA TRP A 476 17.99 -23.89 20.45
C TRP A 476 17.91 -23.30 21.86
N SER A 477 18.91 -23.56 22.71
CA SER A 477 18.96 -23.01 24.08
C SER A 477 19.05 -21.48 24.13
N LYS A 478 19.53 -20.85 23.06
CA LYS A 478 19.72 -19.39 22.94
C LYS A 478 18.53 -18.67 22.32
N VAL A 479 17.56 -19.40 21.75
CA VAL A 479 16.33 -18.81 21.21
C VAL A 479 15.52 -18.20 22.34
N ARG A 480 15.51 -16.87 22.45
CA ARG A 480 14.68 -16.11 23.41
C ARG A 480 13.43 -15.55 22.74
N ASP A 481 12.29 -15.69 23.42
CA ASP A 481 10.99 -15.02 23.19
C ASP A 481 10.73 -14.43 21.79
N GLY A 482 10.43 -15.29 20.82
CA GLY A 482 9.50 -15.04 19.71
C GLY A 482 9.87 -13.96 18.65
N ARG A 483 11.00 -13.27 18.75
CA ARG A 483 11.37 -12.21 17.80
C ARG A 483 11.89 -12.75 16.46
N GLU A 484 12.46 -13.94 16.44
CA GLU A 484 12.98 -14.59 15.24
C GLU A 484 12.01 -15.68 14.77
N ARG A 485 11.12 -15.35 13.82
CA ARG A 485 10.03 -16.26 13.39
C ARG A 485 10.51 -17.54 12.71
N ASP A 486 11.68 -17.51 12.07
CA ASP A 486 12.18 -18.62 11.24
C ASP A 486 13.26 -19.46 11.92
N LEU A 487 14.00 -18.92 12.88
CA LEU A 487 15.09 -19.64 13.55
C LEU A 487 14.64 -20.97 14.23
N PRO A 488 13.52 -21.01 15.00
CA PRO A 488 13.05 -22.28 15.58
C PRO A 488 12.70 -23.32 14.52
N ALA A 489 12.13 -22.89 13.39
CA ALA A 489 11.81 -23.77 12.28
C ALA A 489 13.08 -24.29 11.59
N ALA A 490 14.10 -23.44 11.38
CA ALA A 490 15.38 -23.82 10.81
C ALA A 490 16.09 -24.88 11.65
N ILE A 491 16.16 -24.67 12.97
CA ILE A 491 16.78 -25.62 13.90
C ILE A 491 16.01 -26.96 13.89
N TYR A 492 14.68 -26.90 13.96
CA TYR A 492 13.84 -28.11 13.95
C TYR A 492 14.03 -28.91 12.65
N VAL A 493 13.93 -28.26 11.49
CA VAL A 493 14.10 -28.92 10.19
C VAL A 493 15.52 -29.48 10.04
N ALA A 494 16.54 -28.73 10.46
CA ALA A 494 17.92 -29.19 10.49
C ALA A 494 18.08 -30.46 11.35
N MET A 495 17.58 -30.43 12.59
CA MET A 495 17.64 -31.57 13.51
C MET A 495 16.99 -32.83 12.92
N ARG A 496 15.81 -32.68 12.31
CA ARG A 496 15.10 -33.78 11.66
C ARG A 496 15.86 -34.35 10.46
N ARG A 497 16.46 -33.49 9.64
CA ARG A 497 17.10 -33.90 8.38
C ARG A 497 18.53 -34.45 8.59
N ILE A 498 19.21 -34.11 9.68
CA ILE A 498 20.45 -34.80 10.09
C ILE A 498 20.16 -36.12 10.85
N GLY A 499 18.90 -36.39 11.21
CA GLY A 499 18.50 -37.58 11.98
C GLY A 499 18.79 -37.47 13.48
N GLY A 500 18.83 -36.25 14.01
CA GLY A 500 18.95 -35.98 15.45
C GLY A 500 17.65 -36.20 16.22
N SER A 501 17.73 -36.23 17.55
CA SER A 501 16.59 -36.54 18.41
C SER A 501 15.77 -35.30 18.79
N ASP A 502 14.47 -35.30 18.50
CA ASP A 502 13.53 -34.25 18.94
C ASP A 502 13.49 -34.09 20.47
N ARG A 503 13.87 -35.13 21.24
CA ARG A 503 13.90 -35.09 22.71
C ARG A 503 14.83 -33.99 23.24
N LEU A 504 15.87 -33.64 22.50
CA LEU A 504 16.84 -32.61 22.88
C LEU A 504 16.31 -31.18 22.68
N LEU A 505 15.16 -31.01 22.01
CA LEU A 505 14.51 -29.71 21.77
C LEU A 505 13.35 -29.44 22.76
N VAL A 506 13.08 -30.36 23.70
CA VAL A 506 11.92 -30.30 24.62
C VAL A 506 12.11 -29.27 25.75
N GLU A 507 13.35 -28.91 26.10
CA GLU A 507 13.66 -28.01 27.22
C GLU A 507 13.25 -26.53 26.98
N GLY A 508 12.92 -26.16 25.74
CA GLY A 508 12.49 -24.80 25.35
C GLY A 508 10.97 -24.53 25.43
N GLY A 509 10.17 -25.52 25.85
CA GLY A 509 8.71 -25.41 26.00
C GLY A 509 7.91 -26.28 25.01
N LEU A 510 7.11 -27.22 25.54
CA LEU A 510 6.32 -28.21 24.81
C LEU A 510 5.34 -27.61 23.75
N SER A 511 4.93 -26.35 23.91
CA SER A 511 3.99 -25.66 23.01
C SER A 511 4.61 -25.25 21.67
N GLN A 512 5.92 -24.97 21.62
CA GLN A 512 6.59 -24.60 20.36
C GLN A 512 6.91 -25.83 19.50
N LEU A 513 7.35 -26.92 20.13
CA LEU A 513 7.70 -28.16 19.42
C LEU A 513 6.48 -28.77 18.72
N SER A 514 5.32 -28.80 19.38
CA SER A 514 4.07 -29.30 18.79
C SER A 514 3.62 -28.45 17.60
N LEU A 515 3.75 -27.12 17.70
CA LEU A 515 3.47 -26.22 16.58
C LEU A 515 4.42 -26.48 15.39
N LEU A 516 5.71 -26.66 15.63
CA LEU A 516 6.69 -26.95 14.56
C LEU A 516 6.43 -28.32 13.91
N GLN A 517 6.13 -29.36 14.69
CA GLN A 517 5.73 -30.67 14.18
C GLN A 517 4.49 -30.58 13.28
N SER A 518 3.51 -29.75 13.66
CA SER A 518 2.30 -29.53 12.84
C SER A 518 2.57 -28.77 11.55
N LYS A 519 3.52 -27.81 11.56
CA LYS A 519 3.86 -26.97 10.41
C LYS A 519 4.80 -27.65 9.42
N TRP A 520 5.67 -28.52 9.90
CA TRP A 520 6.70 -29.20 9.12
C TRP A 520 6.55 -30.73 9.16
N PRO A 521 5.36 -31.28 8.83
CA PRO A 521 5.16 -32.72 8.87
C PRO A 521 6.02 -33.40 7.79
N GLY A 522 6.56 -34.57 8.13
CA GLY A 522 7.26 -35.44 7.17
C GLY A 522 8.72 -35.10 6.90
N ILE A 523 9.32 -34.11 7.59
CA ILE A 523 10.77 -33.89 7.49
C ILE A 523 11.53 -35.08 8.12
N SER A 524 12.44 -35.65 7.34
CA SER A 524 13.24 -36.82 7.69
C SER A 524 14.64 -36.74 7.07
N PRO A 525 15.55 -37.66 7.43
CA PRO A 525 16.85 -37.80 6.77
C PRO A 525 16.80 -37.97 5.25
N ARG A 526 15.67 -38.41 4.69
CA ARG A 526 15.47 -38.62 3.25
C ARG A 526 14.87 -37.41 2.53
N SER A 527 14.52 -36.34 3.26
CA SER A 527 13.97 -35.13 2.66
C SER A 527 15.02 -34.44 1.76
N PRO A 528 14.61 -33.83 0.64
CA PRO A 528 15.52 -33.15 -0.29
C PRO A 528 16.15 -31.91 0.36
N SER A 529 17.34 -31.49 -0.09
CA SER A 529 18.08 -30.42 0.59
C SER A 529 17.40 -29.05 0.58
N ARG A 530 16.54 -28.79 -0.39
CA ARG A 530 15.71 -27.58 -0.48
C ARG A 530 14.87 -27.28 0.76
N VAL A 531 14.48 -28.30 1.55
CA VAL A 531 13.66 -28.06 2.76
C VAL A 531 14.40 -27.25 3.82
N CYS A 532 15.72 -27.15 3.73
CA CYS A 532 16.56 -26.41 4.66
C CYS A 532 16.48 -24.89 4.48
N ASN A 533 16.01 -24.40 3.33
CA ASN A 533 15.72 -22.98 3.14
C ASN A 533 14.28 -22.70 3.63
N ILE A 534 14.16 -22.36 4.92
CA ILE A 534 12.86 -22.21 5.60
C ILE A 534 11.96 -21.16 4.96
N PRO A 535 12.43 -19.93 4.64
CA PRO A 535 11.58 -18.94 3.99
C PRO A 535 11.03 -19.43 2.64
N ALA A 536 11.86 -20.09 1.82
CA ALA A 536 11.45 -20.60 0.52
C ALA A 536 10.47 -21.78 0.64
N GLU A 537 10.77 -22.78 1.47
CA GLU A 537 9.89 -23.95 1.63
C GLU A 537 8.55 -23.58 2.29
N ARG A 538 8.52 -22.57 3.17
CA ARG A 538 7.26 -22.03 3.72
C ARG A 538 6.40 -21.43 2.62
N ARG A 539 6.98 -20.58 1.76
CA ARG A 539 6.29 -19.97 0.61
C ARG A 539 5.75 -21.04 -0.33
N ALA A 540 6.55 -22.05 -0.66
CA ALA A 540 6.13 -23.15 -1.52
C ALA A 540 4.95 -23.94 -0.92
N ARG A 541 4.93 -24.15 0.40
CA ARG A 541 3.80 -24.80 1.10
C ARG A 541 2.54 -23.94 1.13
N ASP A 542 2.68 -22.63 1.30
CA ASP A 542 1.55 -21.70 1.26
C ASP A 542 0.94 -21.65 -0.15
N GLU A 543 1.77 -21.64 -1.20
CA GLU A 543 1.33 -21.76 -2.60
C GLU A 543 0.62 -23.09 -2.86
N GLU A 544 1.16 -24.21 -2.37
CA GLU A 544 0.54 -25.53 -2.47
C GLU A 544 -0.83 -25.55 -1.78
N LYS A 545 -0.95 -24.91 -0.61
CA LYS A 545 -2.22 -24.80 0.12
C LYS A 545 -3.24 -23.92 -0.60
N SER A 546 -2.80 -22.83 -1.23
CA SER A 546 -3.68 -21.86 -1.90
C SER A 546 -4.07 -22.26 -3.32
N GLY A 547 -3.19 -22.94 -4.06
CA GLY A 547 -3.35 -23.22 -5.49
C GLY A 547 -3.13 -24.68 -5.90
N GLY A 548 -2.88 -25.59 -4.95
CA GLY A 548 -2.68 -27.02 -5.21
C GLY A 548 -1.35 -27.36 -5.91
N LYS A 549 -0.46 -26.38 -6.14
CA LYS A 549 0.84 -26.54 -6.80
C LYS A 549 1.89 -25.64 -6.16
N ARG A 550 3.13 -26.11 -6.11
CA ARG A 550 4.31 -25.30 -5.75
C ARG A 550 4.79 -24.56 -7.00
N LEU A 551 4.78 -23.24 -6.97
CA LEU A 551 5.19 -22.37 -8.08
C LEU A 551 6.62 -21.87 -7.89
N SER A 552 7.02 -21.56 -6.65
CA SER A 552 8.39 -21.20 -6.27
C SER A 552 9.22 -22.46 -5.99
N ASN A 553 9.74 -23.08 -7.06
CA ASN A 553 10.81 -24.06 -6.94
C ASN A 553 12.15 -23.31 -6.86
N LEU A 554 12.57 -22.93 -5.66
CA LEU A 554 13.99 -22.62 -5.42
C LEU A 554 14.68 -23.93 -5.01
N TYR A 555 15.83 -24.17 -5.65
CA TYR A 555 16.65 -25.38 -5.53
C TYR A 555 17.22 -25.63 -4.13
#